data_AF-A0A7J2UTL0-F1
#
_entry.id   AF-A0A7J2UTL0-F1
#
_cell.length_a   1.000
_cell.length_b   1.000
_cell.length_c   1.000
_cell.angle_alpha   90.00
_cell.angle_beta   90.00
_cell.angle_gamma   90.00
#
_symmetry.space_group_name_H-M   'P 1'
#
loop_
_entity.id
_entity.type
_entity.pdbx_description
1 polymer ?
#
loop_
_entity_poly.entity_id
_entity_poly.type
_entity_poly.pdbx_seq_one_letter_code
_entity_poly.pdbx_strand_id
1 'polypeptide(L)'
;MDEFNLIEISNPPTQSVDGLLKDMGVSKEGISIMSKKGRMMLIHFDNLDSRGGNILKQEALARGGDCAVPWEGVVLEKPTVSGLLIIKEGMLEHLCNKIETQPFNLMAFSCDLRTLVSNIQRSRERPWVEKLLPGNPPWLMGVVNVTPDSFSDGGDNLAHQDAVTTALNMVSEGADVIDIGGESTRPGAD
;
A
#
# COMPACT_ATOMS: atom_id res chain seq x y z
N MET A 1 20.39 1.79 -0.61
CA MET A 1 19.34 0.80 -0.87
C MET A 1 18.45 1.44 -1.92
N ASP A 2 18.12 0.74 -3.00
CA ASP A 2 17.14 1.30 -3.94
C ASP A 2 15.80 1.42 -3.20
N GLU A 3 15.16 2.59 -3.27
CA GLU A 3 13.86 2.87 -2.66
C GLU A 3 12.76 2.67 -3.71
N PHE A 4 11.81 1.78 -3.42
CA PHE A 4 10.60 1.58 -4.24
C PHE A 4 9.41 2.23 -3.53
N ASN A 5 8.61 3.00 -4.27
CA ASN A 5 7.33 3.49 -3.76
C ASN A 5 6.24 2.47 -4.07
N LEU A 6 5.68 1.83 -3.03
CA LEU A 6 4.62 0.84 -3.17
C LEU A 6 3.31 1.33 -2.53
N ILE A 7 2.22 1.34 -3.29
CA ILE A 7 0.92 1.86 -2.84
C ILE A 7 -0.19 0.85 -3.18
N GLU A 8 -1.00 0.45 -2.19
CA GLU A 8 -2.24 -0.32 -2.43
C GLU A 8 -3.35 0.65 -2.90
N ILE A 9 -3.98 0.36 -4.05
CA ILE A 9 -5.02 1.19 -4.68
C ILE A 9 -6.43 0.56 -4.55
N SER A 10 -6.58 -0.58 -3.86
CA SER A 10 -7.87 -1.27 -3.81
C SER A 10 -8.87 -0.60 -2.86
N ASN A 11 -10.10 -0.40 -3.34
CA ASN A 11 -11.24 0.00 -2.51
C ASN A 11 -11.81 -1.26 -1.80
N PRO A 12 -12.01 -1.29 -0.47
CA PRO A 12 -12.69 -2.42 0.16
C PRO A 12 -14.11 -2.55 -0.42
N PRO A 13 -14.58 -3.78 -0.70
CA PRO A 13 -15.97 -3.97 -1.07
C PRO A 13 -16.90 -3.43 0.03
N THR A 14 -18.06 -2.90 -0.37
CA THR A 14 -19.12 -2.36 0.52
C THR A 14 -19.53 -3.32 1.63
N GLN A 15 -19.27 -4.62 1.46
CA GLN A 15 -19.36 -5.64 2.50
C GLN A 15 -18.09 -6.47 2.50
N SER A 16 -17.45 -6.62 3.67
CA SER A 16 -16.24 -7.44 3.78
C SER A 16 -16.57 -8.92 3.56
N VAL A 17 -15.67 -9.65 2.89
CA VAL A 17 -15.77 -11.11 2.72
C VAL A 17 -15.96 -11.80 4.08
N ASP A 18 -15.33 -11.25 5.13
CA ASP A 18 -15.41 -11.74 6.50
C ASP A 18 -16.82 -11.61 7.07
N GLY A 19 -17.51 -10.49 6.81
CA GLY A 19 -18.90 -10.28 7.23
C GLY A 19 -19.83 -11.29 6.58
N LEU A 20 -19.71 -11.47 5.26
CA LEU A 20 -20.50 -12.46 4.51
C LEU A 20 -20.29 -13.89 5.04
N LEU A 21 -19.03 -14.29 5.27
CA LEU A 21 -18.71 -15.64 5.76
C LEU A 21 -19.21 -15.85 7.21
N LYS A 22 -19.19 -14.81 8.04
CA LYS A 22 -19.79 -14.85 9.38
C LYS A 22 -21.30 -15.04 9.31
N ASP A 23 -21.99 -14.28 8.44
CA ASP A 23 -23.45 -14.37 8.27
C ASP A 23 -23.88 -15.76 7.77
N MET A 24 -23.02 -16.43 7.00
CA MET A 24 -23.23 -17.81 6.53
C MET A 24 -22.91 -18.89 7.58
N GLY A 25 -22.43 -18.52 8.77
CA GLY A 25 -22.10 -19.47 9.85
C GLY A 25 -20.81 -20.28 9.63
N VAL A 26 -19.88 -19.78 8.80
CA VAL A 26 -18.57 -20.42 8.58
C VAL A 26 -17.73 -20.34 9.87
N SER A 27 -16.94 -21.39 10.16
CA SER A 27 -16.06 -21.40 11.34
C SER A 27 -15.04 -20.26 11.32
N LYS A 28 -14.52 -19.86 12.49
CA LYS A 28 -13.50 -18.80 12.60
C LYS A 28 -12.24 -19.14 11.79
N GLU A 29 -11.83 -20.40 11.84
CA GLU A 29 -10.69 -20.92 11.07
C GLU A 29 -10.99 -20.85 9.57
N GLY A 30 -12.20 -21.25 9.16
CA GLY A 30 -12.64 -21.16 7.77
C GLY A 30 -12.68 -19.73 7.26
N ILE A 31 -13.20 -18.80 8.05
CA ILE A 31 -13.22 -17.36 7.75
C ILE A 31 -11.79 -16.85 7.55
N SER A 32 -10.86 -17.16 8.47
CA SER A 32 -9.46 -16.70 8.40
C SER A 32 -8.72 -17.18 7.15
N ILE A 33 -9.05 -18.39 6.66
CA ILE A 33 -8.44 -18.96 5.45
C ILE A 33 -9.12 -18.41 4.19
N MET A 34 -10.45 -18.36 4.16
CA MET A 34 -11.22 -18.03 2.96
C MET A 34 -11.24 -16.53 2.66
N SER A 35 -11.27 -15.69 3.69
CA SER A 35 -11.25 -14.23 3.53
C SER A 35 -10.04 -13.77 2.72
N LYS A 36 -8.88 -14.38 2.96
CA LYS A 36 -7.61 -14.09 2.28
C LYS A 36 -7.61 -14.51 0.80
N LYS A 37 -8.44 -15.48 0.42
CA LYS A 37 -8.55 -15.97 -0.97
C LYS A 37 -9.49 -15.13 -1.83
N GLY A 38 -10.42 -14.41 -1.22
CA GLY A 38 -11.37 -13.53 -1.90
C GLY A 38 -10.88 -12.09 -2.08
N ARG A 39 -9.72 -11.72 -1.52
CA ARG A 39 -9.20 -10.35 -1.56
C ARG A 39 -8.17 -10.18 -2.66
N MET A 40 -8.47 -9.28 -3.59
CA MET A 40 -7.55 -8.80 -4.61
C MET A 40 -6.86 -7.54 -4.11
N MET A 41 -5.55 -7.47 -4.31
CA MET A 41 -4.73 -6.30 -4.05
C MET A 41 -4.27 -5.73 -5.40
N LEU A 42 -4.36 -4.41 -5.50
CA LEU A 42 -3.82 -3.63 -6.62
C LEU A 42 -2.67 -2.82 -6.06
N ILE A 43 -1.44 -3.16 -6.40
CA ILE A 43 -0.24 -2.56 -5.83
C ILE A 43 0.49 -1.81 -6.95
N HIS A 44 0.49 -0.49 -6.87
CA HIS A 44 1.35 0.35 -7.68
C HIS A 44 2.78 0.24 -7.19
N PHE A 45 3.72 0.22 -8.12
CA PHE A 45 5.14 0.30 -7.82
C PHE A 45 5.85 1.26 -8.77
N ASP A 46 6.90 1.92 -8.25
CA ASP A 46 7.78 2.78 -9.03
C ASP A 46 9.22 2.26 -9.06
N ASN A 47 9.98 2.70 -10.06
CA ASN A 47 11.44 2.53 -10.15
C ASN A 47 11.95 1.07 -10.15
N LEU A 48 11.13 0.10 -10.56
CA LEU A 48 11.58 -1.28 -10.68
C LEU A 48 12.40 -1.48 -11.96
N ASP A 49 13.51 -2.22 -11.90
CA ASP A 49 14.27 -2.60 -13.10
C ASP A 49 13.34 -3.26 -14.13
N SER A 50 13.43 -2.85 -15.39
CA SER A 50 12.53 -3.33 -16.45
C SER A 50 12.55 -4.84 -16.64
N ARG A 51 13.72 -5.48 -16.47
CA ARG A 51 13.85 -6.94 -16.52
C ARG A 51 13.21 -7.57 -15.29
N GLY A 52 13.39 -6.95 -14.12
CA GLY A 52 12.68 -7.29 -12.89
C GLY A 52 11.16 -7.20 -13.03
N GLY A 53 10.65 -6.15 -13.67
CA GLY A 53 9.23 -5.99 -13.99
C GLY A 53 8.69 -7.11 -14.88
N ASN A 54 9.47 -7.52 -15.89
CA ASN A 54 9.09 -8.65 -16.75
C ASN A 54 9.09 -10.00 -15.98
N ILE A 55 10.05 -10.24 -15.09
CA ILE A 55 10.04 -11.42 -14.20
C ILE A 55 8.83 -11.36 -13.27
N LEU A 56 8.58 -10.22 -12.64
CA LEU A 56 7.43 -10.02 -11.74
C LEU A 56 6.11 -10.34 -12.45
N LYS A 57 5.96 -9.88 -13.70
CA LYS A 57 4.79 -10.21 -14.54
C LYS A 57 4.64 -11.71 -14.78
N GLN A 58 5.71 -12.40 -15.14
CA GLN A 58 5.66 -13.85 -15.35
C GLN A 58 5.30 -14.61 -14.07
N GLU A 59 5.91 -14.24 -12.95
CA GLU A 59 5.65 -14.88 -11.65
C GLU A 59 4.24 -14.56 -11.12
N ALA A 60 3.72 -13.36 -11.34
CA ALA A 60 2.36 -13.00 -10.99
C ALA A 60 1.35 -13.83 -11.80
N LEU A 61 1.53 -13.92 -13.13
CA LEU A 61 0.68 -14.73 -14.02
C LEU A 61 0.67 -16.21 -13.61
N ALA A 62 1.82 -16.77 -13.26
CA ALA A 62 1.93 -18.17 -12.81
C ALA A 62 1.13 -18.47 -11.52
N ARG A 63 0.74 -17.45 -10.75
CA ARG A 63 -0.04 -17.57 -9.50
C ARG A 63 -1.48 -17.08 -9.65
N GLY A 64 -1.94 -16.85 -10.88
CA GLY A 64 -3.30 -16.35 -11.15
C GLY A 64 -3.50 -14.89 -10.75
N GLY A 65 -2.42 -14.11 -10.68
CA GLY A 65 -2.45 -12.65 -10.69
C GLY A 65 -2.08 -12.12 -12.08
N ASP A 66 -1.78 -10.83 -12.16
CA ASP A 66 -1.26 -10.15 -13.34
C ASP A 66 -0.33 -9.01 -12.91
N CYS A 67 0.49 -8.51 -13.83
CA CYS A 67 1.29 -7.32 -13.62
C CYS A 67 1.30 -6.48 -14.90
N ALA A 68 0.74 -5.28 -14.81
CA ALA A 68 0.89 -4.28 -15.85
C ALA A 68 2.31 -3.70 -15.79
N VAL A 69 3.03 -3.84 -16.89
CA VAL A 69 4.35 -3.27 -17.13
C VAL A 69 4.25 -2.47 -18.43
N PRO A 70 4.70 -1.21 -18.47
CA PRO A 70 4.60 -0.36 -19.66
C PRO A 70 5.40 -0.94 -20.83
N TRP A 71 4.98 -0.63 -22.06
CA TRP A 71 5.56 -1.22 -23.27
C TRP A 71 7.08 -1.00 -23.37
N GLU A 72 7.53 0.21 -23.04
CA GLU A 72 8.94 0.63 -23.01
C GLU A 72 9.76 -0.20 -22.01
N GLY A 73 9.12 -0.68 -20.95
CA GLY A 73 9.69 -1.66 -20.01
C GLY A 73 9.78 -3.06 -20.59
N VAL A 74 8.70 -3.50 -21.25
CA VAL A 74 8.63 -4.82 -21.88
C VAL A 74 9.72 -4.98 -22.94
N VAL A 75 9.94 -3.96 -23.76
CA VAL A 75 10.98 -3.95 -24.81
C VAL A 75 12.37 -3.52 -24.30
N LEU A 76 12.52 -3.28 -22.99
CA LEU A 76 13.77 -2.88 -22.33
C LEU A 76 14.38 -1.58 -22.86
N GLU A 77 13.54 -0.66 -23.34
CA GLU A 77 13.95 0.68 -23.78
C GLU A 77 14.29 1.58 -22.59
N LYS A 78 13.50 1.50 -21.51
CA LYS A 78 13.80 2.17 -20.24
C LYS A 78 14.50 1.20 -19.28
N PRO A 79 15.47 1.66 -18.46
CA PRO A 79 16.13 0.82 -17.47
C PRO A 79 15.21 0.46 -16.29
N THR A 80 14.28 1.35 -15.95
CA THR A 80 13.30 1.18 -14.87
C THR A 80 11.89 1.53 -15.34
N VAL A 81 10.91 1.03 -14.59
CA VAL A 81 9.48 1.20 -14.86
C VAL A 81 8.66 1.37 -13.60
N SER A 82 7.54 2.05 -13.76
CA SER A 82 6.40 2.00 -12.84
C SER A 82 5.32 1.09 -13.41
N GLY A 83 4.62 0.36 -12.55
CA GLY A 83 3.63 -0.62 -12.98
C GLY A 83 2.58 -0.92 -11.91
N LEU A 84 1.70 -1.86 -12.23
CA LEU A 84 0.59 -2.27 -11.36
C LEU A 84 0.58 -3.80 -11.20
N LEU A 85 0.88 -4.27 -10.00
CA LEU A 85 0.72 -5.67 -9.62
C LEU A 85 -0.72 -5.92 -9.14
N ILE A 86 -1.38 -6.89 -9.76
CA ILE A 86 -2.73 -7.34 -9.42
C ILE A 86 -2.64 -8.76 -8.90
N ILE A 87 -2.84 -8.99 -7.61
CA ILE A 87 -2.66 -10.32 -7.03
C ILE A 87 -3.59 -10.57 -5.85
N LYS A 88 -3.94 -11.84 -5.62
CA LYS A 88 -4.67 -12.24 -4.41
C LYS A 88 -3.78 -12.09 -3.19
N GLU A 89 -4.32 -11.53 -2.11
CA GLU A 89 -3.60 -11.35 -0.84
C GLU A 89 -2.97 -12.67 -0.37
N GLY A 90 -3.73 -13.77 -0.41
CA GLY A 90 -3.24 -15.10 -0.02
C GLY A 90 -2.11 -15.69 -0.90
N MET A 91 -1.83 -15.12 -2.08
CA MET A 91 -0.75 -15.57 -2.97
C MET A 91 0.51 -14.71 -2.88
N LEU A 92 0.45 -13.56 -2.20
CA LEU A 92 1.55 -12.61 -2.17
C LEU A 92 2.81 -13.19 -1.54
N GLU A 93 2.69 -13.93 -0.43
CA GLU A 93 3.85 -14.57 0.20
C GLU A 93 4.54 -15.57 -0.74
N HIS A 94 3.76 -16.30 -1.55
CA HIS A 94 4.30 -17.23 -2.53
C HIS A 94 4.95 -16.53 -3.72
N LEU A 95 4.51 -15.31 -4.06
CA LEU A 95 5.19 -14.46 -5.03
C LEU A 95 6.52 -13.95 -4.45
N CYS A 96 6.50 -13.37 -3.23
CA CYS A 96 7.68 -12.84 -2.55
C CYS A 96 8.80 -13.89 -2.42
N ASN A 97 8.48 -15.09 -1.94
CA ASN A 97 9.43 -16.21 -1.83
C ASN A 97 10.11 -16.60 -3.15
N LYS A 98 9.50 -16.24 -4.28
CA LYS A 98 9.95 -16.68 -5.61
C LYS A 98 10.69 -15.60 -6.35
N ILE A 99 10.33 -14.34 -6.14
CA ILE A 99 11.07 -13.20 -6.69
C ILE A 99 12.29 -12.83 -5.82
N GLU A 100 12.31 -13.17 -4.54
CA GLU A 100 13.44 -12.81 -3.65
C GLU A 100 14.78 -13.43 -4.05
N THR A 101 14.75 -14.56 -4.74
CA THR A 101 15.96 -15.25 -5.24
C THR A 101 16.31 -14.85 -6.67
N GLN A 102 15.53 -13.97 -7.29
CA GLN A 102 15.73 -13.51 -8.67
C GLN A 102 16.66 -12.29 -8.72
N PRO A 103 17.33 -12.06 -9.85
CA PRO A 103 18.15 -10.86 -10.07
C PRO A 103 17.30 -9.57 -10.14
N PHE A 104 17.96 -8.46 -10.44
CA PHE A 104 17.31 -7.15 -10.70
C PHE A 104 16.63 -6.54 -9.47
N ASN A 105 17.26 -6.74 -8.31
CA ASN A 105 16.85 -6.19 -7.02
C ASN A 105 15.44 -6.59 -6.53
N LEU A 106 14.94 -7.74 -7.01
CA LEU A 106 13.66 -8.27 -6.58
C LEU A 106 13.64 -8.76 -5.11
N MET A 107 14.80 -8.95 -4.49
CA MET A 107 14.92 -9.20 -3.05
C MET A 107 14.49 -7.99 -2.22
N ALA A 108 14.94 -6.78 -2.56
CA ALA A 108 14.51 -5.58 -1.85
C ALA A 108 13.01 -5.31 -2.09
N PHE A 109 12.57 -5.43 -3.36
CA PHE A 109 11.16 -5.31 -3.72
C PHE A 109 10.24 -6.27 -2.95
N SER A 110 10.67 -7.53 -2.73
CA SER A 110 9.88 -8.50 -1.95
C SER A 110 9.81 -8.13 -0.46
N CYS A 111 10.87 -7.55 0.08
CA CYS A 111 10.89 -7.03 1.45
C CYS A 111 9.90 -5.88 1.62
N ASP A 112 9.86 -4.97 0.65
CA ASP A 112 8.94 -3.82 0.65
C ASP A 112 7.49 -4.27 0.48
N LEU A 113 7.21 -5.25 -0.40
CA LEU A 113 5.89 -5.86 -0.52
C LEU A 113 5.42 -6.48 0.80
N ARG A 114 6.28 -7.23 1.50
CA ARG A 114 5.95 -7.81 2.81
C ARG A 114 5.66 -6.72 3.84
N THR A 115 6.43 -5.64 3.83
CA THR A 115 6.24 -4.49 4.71
C THR A 115 4.90 -3.80 4.45
N LEU A 116 4.57 -3.55 3.18
CA LEU A 116 3.29 -2.99 2.74
C LEU A 116 2.11 -3.84 3.25
N VAL A 117 2.15 -5.15 3.02
CA VAL A 117 1.06 -6.05 3.43
C VAL A 117 0.92 -6.13 4.94
N SER A 118 2.03 -6.17 5.68
CA SER A 118 2.04 -6.06 7.14
C SER A 118 1.33 -4.77 7.61
N ASN A 119 1.64 -3.63 6.99
CA ASN A 119 1.07 -2.34 7.36
C ASN A 119 -0.44 -2.28 7.07
N ILE A 120 -0.88 -2.80 5.92
CA ILE A 120 -2.29 -2.90 5.56
C ILE A 120 -3.05 -3.77 6.55
N GLN A 121 -2.52 -4.94 6.88
CA GLN A 121 -3.14 -5.85 7.85
C GLN A 121 -3.28 -5.19 9.23
N ARG A 122 -2.22 -4.53 9.72
CA ARG A 122 -2.26 -3.76 10.97
C ARG A 122 -3.31 -2.66 10.93
N SER A 123 -3.44 -1.93 9.84
CA SER A 123 -4.44 -0.85 9.69
C SER A 123 -5.87 -1.38 9.71
N ARG A 124 -6.12 -2.60 9.20
CA ARG A 124 -7.44 -3.24 9.22
C ARG A 124 -7.84 -3.75 10.60
N GLU A 125 -6.87 -4.14 11.43
CA GLU A 125 -7.10 -4.67 12.79
C GLU A 125 -7.31 -3.57 13.84
N ARG A 126 -7.36 -2.30 13.43
CA ARG A 126 -7.32 -1.16 14.33
C ARG A 126 -8.64 -0.95 15.12
N PRO A 127 -8.65 -1.16 16.45
CA PRO A 127 -9.82 -0.96 17.30
C PRO A 127 -10.00 0.50 17.77
N TRP A 128 -9.21 1.46 17.28
CA TRP A 128 -9.26 2.84 17.80
C TRP A 128 -10.60 3.53 17.53
N VAL A 129 -11.37 3.08 16.54
CA VAL A 129 -12.75 3.55 16.33
C VAL A 129 -13.65 3.21 17.51
N GLU A 130 -13.45 2.06 18.17
CA GLU A 130 -14.16 1.74 19.42
C GLU A 130 -13.73 2.66 20.58
N LYS A 131 -12.54 3.26 20.50
CA LYS A 131 -12.06 4.24 21.49
C LYS A 131 -12.53 5.67 21.19
N LEU A 132 -13.15 5.93 20.05
CA LEU A 132 -13.85 7.18 19.72
C LEU A 132 -15.28 7.23 20.28
N LEU A 133 -15.71 6.18 21.00
CA LEU A 133 -17.05 6.13 21.58
C LEU A 133 -17.25 7.19 22.68
N PRO A 134 -18.50 7.67 22.85
CA PRO A 134 -18.85 8.61 23.93
C PRO A 134 -18.43 8.08 25.30
N GLY A 135 -17.82 8.96 26.12
CA GLY A 135 -17.34 8.62 27.47
C GLY A 135 -15.81 8.47 27.60
N ASN A 136 -15.07 8.52 26.49
CA ASN A 136 -13.61 8.63 26.49
C ASN A 136 -13.16 10.11 26.57
N PRO A 137 -11.93 10.40 27.07
CA PRO A 137 -11.36 11.74 27.06
C PRO A 137 -11.25 12.28 25.62
N PRO A 138 -11.18 13.62 25.42
CA PRO A 138 -11.02 14.20 24.09
C PRO A 138 -9.67 13.80 23.48
N TRP A 139 -9.66 13.62 22.15
CA TRP A 139 -8.47 13.23 21.39
C TRP A 139 -7.90 14.47 20.68
N LEU A 140 -6.58 14.60 20.67
CA LEU A 140 -5.88 15.64 19.93
C LEU A 140 -5.58 15.15 18.50
N MET A 141 -6.11 15.86 17.50
CA MET A 141 -5.84 15.60 16.08
C MET A 141 -4.81 16.62 15.56
N GLY A 142 -3.64 16.14 15.16
CA GLY A 142 -2.66 16.93 14.42
C GLY A 142 -3.00 16.93 12.93
N VAL A 143 -2.97 18.08 12.27
CA VAL A 143 -3.29 18.21 10.84
C VAL A 143 -2.01 18.44 10.04
N VAL A 144 -1.73 17.55 9.10
CA VAL A 144 -0.58 17.61 8.18
C VAL A 144 -1.12 17.81 6.77
N ASN A 145 -0.98 19.03 6.25
CA ASN A 145 -1.36 19.33 4.88
C ASN A 145 -0.19 19.07 3.93
N VAL A 146 -0.45 18.34 2.85
CA VAL A 146 0.50 17.90 1.83
C VAL A 146 -0.01 18.40 0.46
N THR A 147 -0.07 19.71 0.25
CA THR A 147 -0.63 20.34 -0.96
C THR A 147 0.43 20.71 -2.01
N PRO A 148 0.09 20.76 -3.32
CA PRO A 148 1.08 20.76 -4.39
C PRO A 148 1.73 22.07 -4.85
N ASP A 149 1.72 23.16 -4.09
CA ASP A 149 2.36 24.43 -4.52
C ASP A 149 3.92 24.39 -4.57
N SER A 150 4.49 23.20 -4.68
CA SER A 150 5.91 22.87 -4.81
C SER A 150 6.20 21.74 -5.81
N PHE A 151 5.22 21.32 -6.63
CA PHE A 151 5.30 20.09 -7.44
C PHE A 151 5.86 20.24 -8.87
N SER A 152 6.55 21.35 -9.19
CA SER A 152 7.01 21.57 -10.57
C SER A 152 8.45 21.16 -10.88
N ASP A 153 9.37 20.95 -9.93
CA ASP A 153 10.78 20.72 -10.30
C ASP A 153 11.52 19.72 -9.39
N GLY A 154 11.43 18.43 -9.70
CA GLY A 154 12.51 17.46 -9.45
C GLY A 154 12.92 17.17 -8.00
N GLY A 155 12.00 17.25 -7.04
CA GLY A 155 12.29 17.10 -5.60
C GLY A 155 11.28 16.27 -4.79
N ASP A 156 10.55 15.34 -5.42
CA ASP A 156 9.40 14.61 -4.85
C ASP A 156 9.63 14.02 -3.43
N ASN A 157 10.87 13.65 -3.08
CA ASN A 157 11.15 13.05 -1.78
C ASN A 157 11.20 14.03 -0.59
N LEU A 158 11.49 15.32 -0.82
CA LEU A 158 11.68 16.28 0.27
C LEU A 158 10.35 16.64 0.95
N ALA A 159 9.29 16.89 0.18
CA ALA A 159 7.98 17.24 0.73
C ALA A 159 7.33 16.08 1.52
N HIS A 160 7.53 14.83 1.09
CA HIS A 160 7.03 13.66 1.80
C HIS A 160 7.77 13.40 3.12
N GLN A 161 9.10 13.50 3.11
CA GLN A 161 9.91 13.32 4.32
C GLN A 161 9.62 14.40 5.36
N ASP A 162 9.39 15.65 4.93
CA ASP A 162 9.00 16.75 5.80
C ASP A 162 7.62 16.54 6.42
N ALA A 163 6.65 16.06 5.63
CA ALA A 163 5.32 15.71 6.13
C ALA A 163 5.37 14.58 7.15
N VAL A 164 6.17 13.53 6.89
CA VAL A 164 6.38 12.42 7.83
C VAL A 164 7.06 12.91 9.11
N THR A 165 8.11 13.72 9.00
CA THR A 165 8.82 14.28 10.15
C THR A 165 7.89 15.13 11.01
N THR A 166 7.06 15.96 10.37
CA THR A 166 6.05 16.78 11.04
C THR A 166 5.03 15.91 11.77
N ALA A 167 4.51 14.87 11.12
CA ALA A 167 3.60 13.93 11.75
C ALA A 167 4.23 13.23 12.97
N LEU A 168 5.48 12.78 12.86
CA LEU A 168 6.21 12.15 13.96
C LEU A 168 6.43 13.11 15.14
N ASN A 169 6.74 14.39 14.86
CA ASN A 169 6.85 15.41 15.88
C ASN A 169 5.52 15.65 16.60
N MET A 170 4.42 15.79 15.85
CA MET A 170 3.07 15.93 16.43
C MET A 170 2.71 14.75 17.35
N VAL A 171 3.03 13.52 16.93
CA VAL A 171 2.86 12.33 17.78
C VAL A 171 3.71 12.44 19.06
N SER A 172 4.95 12.89 18.96
CA SER A 172 5.83 13.10 20.12
C SER A 172 5.33 14.20 21.07
N GLU A 173 4.61 15.19 20.54
CA GLU A 173 3.98 16.29 21.28
C GLU A 173 2.62 15.91 21.90
N GLY A 174 2.12 14.70 21.62
CA GLY A 174 0.90 14.15 22.21
C GLY A 174 -0.33 14.14 21.30
N ALA A 175 -0.16 14.25 19.98
CA ALA A 175 -1.27 14.00 19.06
C ALA A 175 -1.71 12.53 19.11
N ASP A 176 -3.01 12.31 19.35
CA ASP A 176 -3.63 10.98 19.34
C ASP A 176 -3.98 10.51 17.92
N VAL A 177 -4.24 11.47 17.02
CA VAL A 177 -4.60 11.25 15.61
C VAL A 177 -3.80 12.20 14.73
N ILE A 178 -3.42 11.74 13.54
CA ILE A 178 -2.89 12.59 12.48
C ILE A 178 -3.89 12.58 11.31
N ASP A 179 -4.34 13.76 10.91
CA ASP A 179 -5.13 13.99 9.70
C ASP A 179 -4.21 14.48 8.58
N ILE A 180 -4.18 13.76 7.46
CA ILE A 180 -3.28 14.04 6.34
C ILE A 180 -4.11 14.53 5.15
N GLY A 181 -4.02 15.81 4.84
CA GLY A 181 -4.77 16.45 3.75
C GLY A 181 -3.91 16.67 2.51
N GLY A 182 -4.13 15.91 1.43
CA GLY A 182 -3.41 16.06 0.15
C GLY A 182 -4.01 17.08 -0.82
N GLU A 183 -5.18 17.62 -0.50
CA GLU A 183 -5.97 18.52 -1.35
C GLU A 183 -6.32 19.79 -0.57
N SER A 184 -6.14 20.96 -1.19
CA SER A 184 -6.49 22.24 -0.56
C SER A 184 -8.00 22.46 -0.62
N THR A 185 -8.65 22.56 0.53
CA THR A 185 -10.06 22.95 0.65
C THR A 185 -10.24 24.47 0.83
N ARG A 186 -9.18 25.26 0.62
CA ARG A 186 -9.23 26.72 0.75
C ARG A 186 -10.07 27.32 -0.40
N PRO A 187 -10.94 28.30 -0.13
CA PRO A 187 -11.67 28.99 -1.20
C PRO A 187 -10.70 29.64 -2.19
N GLY A 188 -10.72 29.21 -3.45
CA GLY A 188 -9.83 29.69 -4.51
C GLY A 188 -8.60 28.80 -4.80
N ALA A 189 -8.57 27.55 -4.30
CA ALA A 189 -7.66 26.54 -4.80
C ALA A 189 -8.17 26.05 -6.19
N ASP A 190 -7.35 26.23 -7.22
CA ASP A 190 -7.56 25.65 -8.57
C ASP A 190 -6.92 24.26 -8.66
#